data_AF-A0A1Y4W6K5-F1
#
_entry.id   AF-A0A1Y4W6K5-F1
#
_cell.length_a   1.000
_cell.length_b   1.000
_cell.length_c   1.000
_cell.angle_alpha   90.00
_cell.angle_beta   90.00
_cell.angle_gamma   90.00
#
_symmetry.space_group_name_H-M   'P 1'
#
loop_
_entity.id
_entity.type
_entity.pdbx_description
1 polymer ?
#
loop_
_entity_poly.entity_id
_entity_poly.type
_entity_poly.pdbx_seq_one_letter_code
_entity_poly.pdbx_strand_id
1 'polypeptide(L)'
;MKQTLRTYIYTCLIFLIPFILISLILSVLSYFMQINHLFIQIILQVFAYMTLIVAALYLTSHLPDHRMKHCLFFSLLYFLISLCLHLDDIQYVHLIFKSCIFLLIGFFKEIKTRTIA
;
A
#
# COMPACT_ATOMS: atom_id res chain seq x y z
N MET A 1 -17.97 -14.65 5.08
CA MET A 1 -16.95 -14.25 6.09
C MET A 1 -15.56 -14.82 5.83
N LYS A 2 -15.37 -16.15 5.63
CA LYS A 2 -14.04 -16.74 5.38
C LYS A 2 -13.29 -16.12 4.18
N GLN A 3 -14.00 -15.81 3.09
CA GLN A 3 -13.37 -15.27 1.88
C GLN A 3 -12.93 -13.82 2.00
N THR A 4 -13.72 -12.96 2.66
CA THR A 4 -13.39 -11.54 2.88
C THR A 4 -12.12 -11.39 3.72
N LEU A 5 -12.02 -12.13 4.84
CA LEU A 5 -10.83 -12.15 5.69
C LEU A 5 -9.60 -12.62 4.92
N ARG A 6 -9.75 -13.68 4.12
CA ARG A 6 -8.69 -14.22 3.26
C ARG A 6 -8.20 -13.18 2.24
N THR A 7 -9.10 -12.44 1.59
CA THR A 7 -8.73 -11.35 0.67
C THR A 7 -7.96 -10.24 1.38
N TYR A 8 -8.36 -9.87 2.60
CA TYR A 8 -7.62 -8.89 3.39
C TYR A 8 -6.20 -9.35 3.73
N ILE A 9 -6.05 -10.58 4.19
CA ILE A 9 -4.74 -11.17 4.50
C ILE A 9 -3.87 -11.19 3.24
N TYR A 10 -4.40 -11.62 2.10
CA TYR A 10 -3.64 -11.61 0.86
C TYR A 10 -3.28 -10.21 0.39
N THR A 11 -4.17 -9.23 0.54
CA THR A 11 -3.87 -7.83 0.21
C THR A 11 -2.71 -7.31 1.05
N CYS A 12 -2.70 -7.61 2.36
CA CYS A 12 -1.57 -7.29 3.22
C CYS A 12 -0.29 -8.00 2.77
N LEU A 13 -0.33 -9.30 2.47
CA LEU A 13 0.84 -10.07 2.05
C LEU A 13 1.42 -9.60 0.71
N ILE A 14 0.57 -9.26 -0.26
CA ILE A 14 0.96 -8.70 -1.57
C ILE A 14 1.73 -7.38 -1.39
N PHE A 15 1.42 -6.60 -0.36
CA PHE A 15 2.17 -5.40 -0.04
C PHE A 15 3.45 -5.71 0.77
N LEU A 16 3.30 -6.47 1.85
CA LEU A 16 4.32 -6.62 2.89
C LEU A 16 5.52 -7.46 2.42
N ILE A 17 5.28 -8.60 1.76
CA ILE A 17 6.34 -9.51 1.32
C ILE A 17 7.33 -8.81 0.36
N PRO A 18 6.88 -8.22 -0.76
CA PRO A 18 7.82 -7.59 -1.69
C PRO A 18 8.48 -6.35 -1.08
N PHE A 19 7.77 -5.59 -0.21
CA PHE A 19 8.34 -4.43 0.45
C PHE A 19 9.48 -4.82 1.42
N ILE A 20 9.29 -5.84 2.26
CA ILE A 20 10.33 -6.34 3.16
C ILE A 20 11.52 -6.87 2.35
N LEU A 21 11.26 -7.66 1.31
CA LEU A 21 12.31 -8.24 0.49
C LEU A 21 13.20 -7.17 -0.15
N ILE A 22 12.60 -6.15 -0.76
CA ILE A 22 13.39 -5.09 -1.40
C ILE A 22 14.12 -4.22 -0.39
N SER A 23 13.51 -3.96 0.77
CA SER A 23 14.14 -3.24 1.88
C SER A 23 15.38 -3.97 2.39
N LEU A 24 15.28 -5.30 2.52
CA LEU A 24 16.42 -6.13 2.91
C LEU A 24 17.54 -6.06 1.87
N ILE A 25 17.22 -6.24 0.59
CA ILE A 25 18.20 -6.19 -0.50
C ILE A 25 18.90 -4.83 -0.54
N LEU A 26 18.13 -3.73 -0.46
CA LEU A 26 18.68 -2.38 -0.48
C LEU A 26 19.53 -2.07 0.75
N SER A 27 19.16 -2.59 1.93
CA SER A 27 19.98 -2.45 3.14
C SER A 27 21.33 -3.17 2.99
N VAL A 28 21.32 -4.40 2.47
CA VAL A 28 22.55 -5.16 2.18
C VAL A 28 23.41 -4.42 1.15
N LEU A 29 22.82 -3.96 0.04
CA LEU A 29 23.54 -3.20 -0.98
C LEU A 29 24.09 -1.88 -0.44
N SER A 30 23.32 -1.16 0.39
CA SER A 30 23.76 0.07 1.03
C SER A 30 25.02 -0.14 1.85
N TYR A 31 25.07 -1.25 2.60
CA TYR A 31 26.21 -1.58 3.45
C TYR A 31 27.47 -1.84 2.63
N PHE A 32 27.36 -2.59 1.53
CA PHE A 32 28.53 -2.94 0.71
C PHE A 32 28.97 -1.85 -0.26
N MET A 33 28.02 -1.10 -0.83
CA MET A 33 28.30 -0.15 -1.91
C MET A 33 28.29 1.31 -1.47
N GLN A 34 28.11 1.59 -0.17
CA GLN A 34 28.05 2.95 0.40
C GLN A 34 27.09 3.87 -0.39
N ILE A 35 25.97 3.31 -0.82
CA ILE A 35 24.96 4.03 -1.61
C ILE A 35 24.37 5.15 -0.75
N ASN A 36 24.15 6.32 -1.34
CA ASN A 36 23.57 7.46 -0.64
C ASN A 36 22.19 7.09 -0.04
N HIS A 37 22.01 7.38 1.25
CA HIS A 37 20.79 7.13 2.00
C HIS A 37 19.54 7.75 1.35
N LEU A 38 19.67 8.97 0.79
CA LEU A 38 18.58 9.63 0.06
C LEU A 38 18.13 8.81 -1.16
N PHE A 39 19.08 8.23 -1.89
CA PHE A 39 18.79 7.45 -3.09
C PHE A 39 18.04 6.16 -2.73
N ILE A 40 18.44 5.49 -1.65
CA ILE A 40 17.76 4.29 -1.14
C ILE A 40 16.34 4.63 -0.68
N GLN A 41 16.16 5.73 0.06
CA GLN A 41 14.84 6.19 0.49
C GLN A 41 13.92 6.45 -0.70
N ILE A 42 14.42 7.11 -1.76
CA ILE A 42 13.62 7.36 -2.98
C ILE A 42 13.19 6.04 -3.62
N ILE A 43 14.11 5.07 -3.79
CA ILE A 43 13.78 3.76 -4.38
C ILE A 43 12.72 3.04 -3.54
N LEU A 44 12.88 3.03 -2.21
CA LEU A 44 11.92 2.40 -1.30
C LEU A 44 10.55 3.05 -1.37
N GLN A 45 10.48 4.38 -1.44
CA GLN A 45 9.20 5.09 -1.56
C GLN A 45 8.52 4.76 -2.89
N VAL A 46 9.25 4.84 -4.02
CA VAL A 46 8.70 4.50 -5.34
C VAL A 46 8.17 3.06 -5.34
N PHE A 47 8.94 2.12 -4.81
CA PHE A 47 8.52 0.72 -4.75
C PHE A 47 7.29 0.52 -3.86
N ALA A 48 7.24 1.18 -2.70
CA ALA A 48 6.08 1.14 -1.81
C ALA A 48 4.81 1.65 -2.49
N TYR A 49 4.89 2.72 -3.28
CA TYR A 49 3.76 3.23 -4.05
C TYR A 49 3.29 2.22 -5.11
N MET A 50 4.22 1.57 -5.82
CA MET A 50 3.87 0.59 -6.84
C MET A 50 3.19 -0.64 -6.24
N THR A 51 3.71 -1.19 -5.14
CA THR A 51 3.10 -2.34 -4.47
C THR A 51 1.73 -2.00 -3.84
N LEU A 52 1.57 -0.77 -3.33
CA LEU A 52 0.28 -0.26 -2.85
C LEU A 52 -0.78 -0.22 -3.96
N ILE A 53 -0.42 0.28 -5.14
CA ILE A 53 -1.33 0.31 -6.29
C ILE A 53 -1.79 -1.11 -6.64
N VAL A 54 -0.86 -2.07 -6.69
CA VAL A 54 -1.18 -3.48 -6.97
C VAL A 54 -2.10 -4.07 -5.90
N ALA A 55 -1.81 -3.82 -4.61
CA ALA A 55 -2.65 -4.28 -3.51
C ALA A 55 -4.07 -3.70 -3.57
N ALA A 56 -4.20 -2.40 -3.85
CA ALA A 56 -5.50 -1.74 -4.02
C ALA A 56 -6.29 -2.31 -5.20
N LEU A 57 -5.62 -2.58 -6.33
CA LEU A 57 -6.24 -3.21 -7.50
C LEU A 57 -6.72 -4.63 -7.21
N TYR A 58 -5.95 -5.41 -6.45
CA TYR A 58 -6.31 -6.76 -6.01
C TYR A 58 -7.53 -6.76 -5.09
N LEU A 59 -7.54 -5.89 -4.08
CA LEU A 59 -8.64 -5.76 -3.12
C LEU A 59 -9.96 -5.43 -3.83
N THR A 60 -9.90 -4.41 -4.69
CA THR A 60 -11.09 -3.91 -5.42
C THR A 60 -11.59 -4.85 -6.51
N SER A 61 -10.77 -5.77 -7.03
CA SER A 61 -11.25 -6.81 -7.96
C SER A 61 -11.91 -7.99 -7.24
N HIS A 62 -11.39 -8.38 -6.07
CA HIS A 62 -11.89 -9.55 -5.33
C HIS A 62 -13.05 -9.22 -4.36
N LEU A 63 -13.27 -7.95 -4.04
CA LEU A 63 -14.40 -7.46 -3.26
C LEU A 63 -15.17 -6.41 -4.08
N PRO A 64 -16.02 -6.86 -5.04
CA PRO A 64 -16.80 -5.95 -5.88
C PRO A 64 -17.90 -5.22 -5.11
N ASP A 65 -18.45 -5.85 -4.06
CA ASP A 65 -19.48 -5.25 -3.22
C ASP A 65 -18.85 -4.26 -2.23
N HIS A 66 -19.40 -3.05 -2.16
CA HIS A 66 -18.95 -2.00 -1.24
C HIS A 66 -17.43 -1.68 -1.28
N ARG A 67 -16.84 -1.62 -2.48
CA ARG A 67 -15.40 -1.30 -2.71
C ARG A 67 -14.89 -0.12 -1.89
N MET A 68 -15.61 1.00 -1.89
CA MET A 68 -15.21 2.18 -1.14
C MET A 68 -15.11 1.97 0.38
N LYS A 69 -16.00 1.18 0.99
CA LYS A 69 -15.91 0.86 2.42
C LYS A 69 -14.66 0.03 2.72
N HIS A 70 -14.36 -0.96 1.89
CA HIS A 70 -13.19 -1.81 2.06
C HIS A 70 -11.87 -1.03 1.86
N CYS A 71 -11.81 -0.15 0.86
CA CYS A 71 -10.68 0.76 0.66
C CYS A 71 -10.51 1.76 1.81
N LEU A 72 -11.59 2.35 2.33
CA LEU A 72 -11.55 3.24 3.50
C LEU A 72 -10.99 2.53 4.73
N PHE A 73 -11.51 1.33 5.03
CA PHE A 73 -11.04 0.54 6.15
C PHE A 73 -9.54 0.21 6.04
N PHE A 74 -9.10 -0.23 4.85
CA PHE A 74 -7.71 -0.59 4.64
C PHE A 74 -6.77 0.63 4.66
N SER A 75 -7.21 1.76 4.11
CA SER A 75 -6.51 3.04 4.18
C SER A 75 -6.33 3.52 5.63
N LEU A 76 -7.37 3.42 6.45
CA LEU A 76 -7.32 3.75 7.88
C LEU A 76 -6.36 2.84 8.63
N LEU A 77 -6.44 1.53 8.39
CA LEU A 77 -5.58 0.54 9.04
C LEU A 77 -4.11 0.76 8.66
N TYR A 78 -3.83 1.02 7.38
CA TYR A 78 -2.49 1.38 6.91
C TYR A 78 -1.97 2.66 7.60
N PHE A 79 -2.79 3.72 7.62
CA PHE A 79 -2.46 4.99 8.24
C PHE A 79 -2.13 4.83 9.73
N LEU A 80 -2.96 4.09 10.47
CA LEU A 80 -2.77 3.81 11.90
C LEU A 80 -1.48 3.02 12.17
N ILE A 81 -1.23 1.94 11.42
CA ILE A 81 -0.02 1.13 11.59
C ILE A 81 1.23 1.95 11.32
N SER A 82 1.24 2.73 10.24
CA SER A 82 2.38 3.56 9.92
C SER A 82 2.58 4.71 10.90
N LEU A 83 1.50 5.28 11.45
CA LEU A 83 1.59 6.28 12.53
C LEU A 83 2.27 5.69 13.76
N CYS A 84 1.96 4.45 14.13
CA CYS A 84 2.58 3.74 15.26
C CYS A 84 4.06 3.37 15.03
N LEU A 85 4.47 3.15 13.76
CA LEU A 85 5.81 2.65 13.43
C LEU A 85 6.84 3.74 13.13
N HIS A 86 6.43 4.97 12.80
CA HIS A 86 7.35 6.01 12.30
C HIS A 86 7.43 7.26 13.20
N LEU A 87 7.08 7.18 14.49
CA LEU A 87 6.93 8.34 15.39
C LEU A 87 8.05 9.40 15.39
N ASP A 88 9.28 9.08 14.97
CA ASP A 88 10.43 10.02 14.98
C ASP A 88 10.75 10.70 13.62
N ASP A 89 10.28 10.21 12.47
CA ASP A 89 10.70 10.75 11.15
C ASP A 89 9.58 10.65 10.09
N ILE A 90 8.34 10.98 10.48
CA ILE A 90 7.20 10.90 9.58
C ILE A 90 7.23 12.06 8.57
N GLN A 91 7.58 11.77 7.33
CA GLN A 91 7.13 12.58 6.19
C GLN A 91 5.61 12.36 5.99
N TYR A 92 4.78 13.02 6.82
CA TYR A 92 3.32 12.87 6.89
C TYR A 92 2.64 12.98 5.52
N VAL A 93 3.24 13.76 4.62
CA VAL A 93 2.83 13.90 3.22
C VAL A 93 2.76 12.53 2.53
N HIS A 94 3.82 11.71 2.61
CA HIS A 94 3.83 10.40 1.97
C HIS A 94 2.78 9.46 2.54
N LEU A 95 2.51 9.57 3.84
CA LEU A 95 1.50 8.75 4.49
C LEU A 95 0.09 9.07 3.97
N ILE A 96 -0.25 10.36 3.92
CA ILE A 96 -1.53 10.84 3.40
C ILE A 96 -1.67 10.46 1.92
N PHE A 97 -0.62 10.67 1.11
CA PHE A 97 -0.66 10.33 -0.31
C PHE A 97 -0.87 8.83 -0.57
N LYS A 98 -0.24 7.95 0.21
CA LYS A 98 -0.43 6.49 0.10
C LYS A 98 -1.87 6.07 0.41
N SER A 99 -2.46 6.66 1.45
CA SER A 99 -3.87 6.48 1.79
C SER A 99 -4.81 7.00 0.70
N CYS A 100 -4.52 8.17 0.11
CA CYS A 100 -5.31 8.74 -0.99
C CYS A 100 -5.33 7.84 -2.23
N ILE A 101 -4.26 7.12 -2.53
CA ILE A 101 -4.19 6.19 -3.67
C ILE A 101 -5.21 5.06 -3.53
N PHE A 102 -5.37 4.48 -2.33
CA PHE A 102 -6.39 3.45 -2.07
C PHE A 102 -7.81 3.97 -2.33
N LEU A 103 -8.09 5.21 -1.91
CA LEU A 103 -9.40 5.84 -2.10
C LEU A 103 -9.66 6.16 -3.57
N LEU A 104 -8.67 6.71 -4.29
CA LEU A 104 -8.78 7.00 -5.72
C LEU A 104 -9.05 5.73 -6.54
N ILE A 105 -8.29 4.66 -6.30
CA ILE A 105 -8.48 3.39 -7.03
C ILE A 105 -9.86 2.79 -6.74
N GLY A 106 -10.28 2.81 -5.48
CA GLY A 106 -11.62 2.38 -5.07
C GLY A 106 -12.72 3.18 -5.79
N PHE A 107 -12.58 4.50 -5.81
CA PHE A 107 -13.54 5.42 -6.40
C PHE A 107 -13.65 5.25 -7.92
N PHE A 108 -12.52 5.21 -8.64
CA PHE A 108 -12.49 5.00 -10.09
C PHE A 108 -13.14 3.67 -10.49
N LYS A 109 -12.86 2.59 -9.77
CA LYS A 109 -13.48 1.29 -10.05
C LYS A 109 -14.97 1.27 -9.72
N GLU A 110 -15.41 1.97 -8.68
CA GLU A 110 -16.82 2.04 -8.34
C GLU A 110 -17.62 2.84 -9.37
N ILE A 111 -17.09 3.98 -9.85
CA ILE A 111 -17.68 4.73 -10.98
C ILE A 111 -17.80 3.84 -12.21
N LYS A 112 -16.71 3.19 -12.62
CA LYS A 112 -16.68 2.35 -13.82
C LYS A 112 -17.74 1.24 -13.77
N THR A 113 -17.96 0.62 -12.61
CA THR A 113 -18.99 -0.41 -12.47
C THR A 113 -20.40 0.16 -12.56
N ARG A 114 -20.66 1.37 -12.03
CA ARG A 114 -21.97 2.04 -12.15
C ARG A 114 -22.27 2.58 -13.53
N THR A 115 -21.27 2.80 -14.38
CA THR A 115 -21.46 3.25 -15.78
C THR A 115 -21.73 2.09 -16.75
N ILE A 116 -21.39 0.86 -16.37
CA ILE A 116 -21.52 -0.35 -17.21
C ILE A 116 -22.79 -1.15 -16.84
N ALA A 117 -23.32 -0.97 -15.63
CA ALA A 117 -24.59 -1.53 -15.16
C ALA A 117 -25.76 -0.61 -15.54
#